data_AF-A0AA36G6B4-F1
#
_entry.id   AF-A0AA36G6B4-F1
#
_cell.length_a   1.000
_cell.length_b   1.000
_cell.length_c   1.000
_cell.angle_alpha   90.00
_cell.angle_beta   90.00
_cell.angle_gamma   90.00
#
_symmetry.space_group_name_H-M   'P 1'
#
loop_
_entity.id
_entity.type
_entity.pdbx_description
1 polymer ?
#
loop_
_entity_poly.entity_id
_entity_poly.type
_entity_poly.pdbx_seq_one_letter_code
_entity_poly.pdbx_strand_id
1 'polypeptide(L)'
;MVSGMKIVLAVAVLIAVASVGQCEVDNIMGCVFCQLITESIAQELSPPHAFKTMYRRCAKMGLMEPVCDAFIEENAKRMFMLHKSGFSPDAICRKMQLCQA
;
A
#
# COMPACT_ATOMS: atom_id res chain seq x y z
N MET A 1 -24.34 38.56 26.13
CA MET A 1 -24.06 38.16 24.73
C MET A 1 -22.69 37.49 24.65
N VAL A 2 -22.47 36.32 25.27
CA VAL A 2 -21.12 35.66 25.29
C VAL A 2 -21.22 34.12 25.32
N SER A 3 -22.31 33.55 24.79
CA SER A 3 -22.52 32.08 24.78
C SER A 3 -22.48 31.49 23.37
N GLY A 4 -22.97 32.22 22.35
CA GLY A 4 -22.95 31.76 20.95
C GLY A 4 -21.56 31.73 20.30
N MET A 5 -20.66 32.66 20.65
CA MET A 5 -19.33 32.78 20.02
C MET A 5 -18.42 31.57 20.31
N LYS A 6 -18.52 30.98 21.51
CA LYS A 6 -17.71 29.81 21.91
C LYS A 6 -18.15 28.52 21.22
N ILE A 7 -19.45 28.39 20.96
CA ILE A 7 -20.04 27.23 20.26
C ILE A 7 -19.64 27.29 18.78
N VAL A 8 -19.70 28.48 18.16
CA VAL A 8 -19.25 28.67 16.77
C VAL A 8 -17.75 28.37 16.61
N LEU A 9 -16.91 28.78 17.57
CA LEU A 9 -15.47 28.47 17.53
C LEU A 9 -15.20 26.97 17.69
N ALA A 10 -15.88 26.28 18.60
CA ALA A 10 -15.69 24.84 18.82
C ALA A 10 -16.13 24.00 17.61
N VAL A 11 -17.23 24.39 16.96
CA VAL A 11 -17.73 23.74 15.74
C VAL A 11 -16.81 24.03 14.55
N ALA A 12 -16.31 25.25 14.40
CA ALA A 12 -15.36 25.60 13.36
C ALA A 12 -14.02 24.84 13.49
N VAL A 13 -13.56 24.60 14.72
CA VAL A 13 -12.36 23.79 14.98
C VAL A 13 -12.61 22.33 14.60
N LEU A 14 -13.76 21.74 14.95
CA LEU A 14 -14.09 20.36 14.56
C LEU A 14 -14.19 20.17 13.04
N ILE A 15 -14.70 21.17 12.31
CA ILE A 15 -14.78 21.14 10.85
C ILE A 15 -13.40 21.33 10.21
N ALA A 16 -12.52 22.15 10.81
CA ALA A 16 -11.15 22.33 10.31
C ALA A 16 -10.29 21.07 10.43
N VAL A 17 -10.48 20.24 11.47
CA VAL A 17 -9.74 18.96 11.61
C VAL A 17 -10.16 17.93 10.54
N ALA A 18 -11.36 18.04 9.96
CA ALA A 18 -11.79 17.19 8.84
C ALA A 18 -11.14 17.57 7.50
N SER A 19 -10.41 18.69 7.44
CA SER A 19 -9.76 19.21 6.23
C SER A 19 -8.24 19.10 6.22
N VAL A 20 -7.63 18.38 7.19
CA VAL A 20 -6.32 17.77 6.95
C VAL A 20 -6.57 16.64 5.97
N GLY A 21 -6.65 17.02 4.70
CA GLY A 21 -6.85 16.15 3.57
C GLY A 21 -5.93 14.96 3.72
N GLN A 22 -6.54 13.79 3.83
CA GLN A 22 -5.96 12.59 3.28
C GLN A 22 -5.49 12.99 1.89
N CYS A 23 -4.18 13.13 1.70
CA CYS A 23 -3.64 12.84 0.39
C CYS A 23 -4.05 11.39 0.16
N GLU A 24 -5.20 11.18 -0.46
CA GLU A 24 -5.43 10.00 -1.27
C GLU A 24 -4.39 10.15 -2.40
N VAL A 25 -3.13 9.89 -2.04
CA VAL A 25 -2.13 9.42 -2.98
C VAL A 25 -2.81 8.18 -3.50
N ASP A 26 -3.50 8.35 -4.62
CA ASP A 26 -4.00 7.28 -5.43
C ASP A 26 -2.90 6.21 -5.33
N ASN A 27 -3.21 5.07 -4.72
CA ASN A 27 -2.20 4.11 -4.24
C ASN A 27 -1.45 3.46 -5.42
N ILE A 28 -1.44 4.09 -6.60
CA ILE A 28 -0.76 3.76 -7.84
C ILE A 28 0.59 3.13 -7.57
N MET A 29 1.46 3.75 -6.76
CA MET A 29 2.77 3.16 -6.46
C MET A 29 2.67 1.90 -5.58
N GLY A 30 1.79 1.89 -4.59
CA GLY A 30 1.49 0.69 -3.80
C GLY A 30 0.87 -0.43 -4.64
N CYS A 31 0.05 -0.11 -5.63
CA CYS A 31 -0.53 -1.05 -6.59
C CYS A 31 0.55 -1.65 -7.47
N VAL A 32 1.43 -0.81 -8.03
CA VAL A 32 2.57 -1.24 -8.87
C VAL A 32 3.50 -2.16 -8.07
N PHE A 33 3.87 -1.78 -6.85
CA PHE A 33 4.71 -2.64 -6.00
C PHE A 33 4.00 -3.93 -5.60
N CYS A 34 2.70 -3.88 -5.35
CA CYS A 34 1.92 -5.08 -5.09
C CYS A 34 1.92 -6.05 -6.27
N GLN A 35 1.68 -5.56 -7.48
CA GLN A 35 1.72 -6.37 -8.69
C GLN A 35 3.10 -6.98 -8.88
N LEU A 36 4.17 -6.19 -8.72
CA LEU A 36 5.55 -6.69 -8.78
C LEU A 36 5.79 -7.85 -7.81
N ILE A 37 5.38 -7.70 -6.55
CA ILE A 37 5.58 -8.72 -5.52
C ILE A 37 4.74 -9.96 -5.84
N THR A 38 3.45 -9.78 -6.10
CA THR A 38 2.52 -10.90 -6.30
C THR A 38 2.79 -11.68 -7.58
N GLU A 39 3.28 -11.03 -8.64
CA GLU A 39 3.83 -11.70 -9.82
C GLU A 39 5.07 -12.51 -9.50
N SER A 40 5.99 -11.95 -8.70
CA SER A 40 7.22 -12.64 -8.29
C SER A 40 6.91 -13.88 -7.44
N ILE A 41 5.84 -13.83 -6.63
CA ILE A 41 5.33 -14.99 -5.90
C ILE A 41 4.77 -16.05 -6.85
N ALA A 42 3.99 -15.64 -7.86
CA ALA A 42 3.33 -16.55 -8.78
C ALA A 42 4.29 -17.22 -9.79
N GLN A 43 5.41 -16.57 -10.11
CA GLN A 43 6.38 -17.06 -11.11
C GLN A 43 7.44 -18.00 -10.54
N GLU A 44 7.60 -18.05 -9.22
CA GLU A 44 8.75 -18.69 -8.58
C GLU A 44 8.35 -19.90 -7.76
N LEU A 45 9.15 -20.96 -7.85
CA LEU A 45 8.86 -22.24 -7.21
C LEU A 45 9.02 -22.22 -5.67
N SER A 46 9.68 -21.19 -5.13
CA SER A 46 9.96 -21.10 -3.69
C SER A 46 10.02 -19.63 -3.21
N PRO A 47 9.72 -19.37 -1.91
CA PRO A 47 9.82 -18.03 -1.36
C PRO A 47 11.19 -17.35 -1.51
N PRO A 48 12.34 -18.03 -1.30
CA PRO A 48 13.65 -17.39 -1.50
C PRO A 48 13.88 -16.91 -2.95
N HIS A 49 13.45 -17.69 -3.95
CA HIS A 49 13.56 -17.27 -5.35
C HIS A 49 12.63 -16.09 -5.66
N ALA A 50 11.41 -16.12 -5.12
CA ALA A 50 10.48 -15.00 -5.19
C ALA A 50 11.07 -13.71 -4.58
N PHE A 51 11.62 -13.74 -3.36
CA PHE A 51 12.28 -12.57 -2.77
C PHE A 51 13.45 -12.07 -3.63
N LYS A 52 14.31 -12.99 -4.10
CA LYS A 52 15.42 -12.63 -5.01
C LYS A 52 14.90 -11.93 -6.27
N THR A 53 13.81 -12.41 -6.85
CA THR A 53 13.19 -11.80 -8.03
C THR A 53 12.55 -10.44 -7.70
N MET A 54 11.93 -10.27 -6.53
CA MET A 54 11.39 -8.99 -6.07
C MET A 54 12.50 -7.92 -5.97
N TYR A 55 13.56 -8.19 -5.19
CA TYR A 55 14.68 -7.24 -5.01
C TYR A 55 15.39 -6.93 -6.33
N ARG A 56 15.57 -7.93 -7.21
CA ARG A 56 16.12 -7.69 -8.56
C ARG A 56 15.25 -6.77 -9.41
N ARG A 57 13.93 -6.78 -9.22
CA ARG A 57 13.02 -5.86 -9.90
C ARG A 57 13.05 -4.47 -9.25
N CYS A 58 13.12 -4.36 -7.91
CA CYS A 58 13.30 -3.08 -7.21
C CYS A 58 14.59 -2.36 -7.61
N ALA A 59 15.70 -3.08 -7.76
CA ALA A 59 16.98 -2.50 -8.20
C ALA A 59 16.94 -1.83 -9.58
N LYS A 60 15.91 -2.11 -10.40
CA LYS A 60 15.71 -1.46 -11.70
C LYS A 60 14.94 -0.15 -11.62
N MET A 61 14.45 0.22 -10.43
CA MET A 61 13.61 1.40 -10.22
C MET A 61 14.40 2.66 -9.85
N GLY A 62 15.74 2.58 -9.82
CA GLY A 62 16.61 3.71 -9.56
C GLY A 62 16.34 4.33 -8.19
N LEU A 63 15.97 5.61 -8.14
CA LEU A 63 15.73 6.33 -6.88
C LEU A 63 14.60 5.74 -6.02
N MET A 64 13.72 4.93 -6.61
CA MET A 64 12.61 4.27 -5.90
C MET A 64 12.97 2.89 -5.34
N GLU A 65 14.18 2.36 -5.61
CA GLU A 65 14.66 1.09 -5.07
C GLU A 65 14.44 0.95 -3.55
N PRO A 66 14.91 1.88 -2.69
CA PRO A 66 14.74 1.72 -1.24
C PRO A 66 13.27 1.74 -0.79
N VAL A 67 12.39 2.44 -1.52
CA VAL A 67 10.95 2.45 -1.24
C VAL A 67 10.31 1.12 -1.61
N CYS A 68 10.72 0.54 -2.73
CA CYS A 68 10.30 -0.78 -3.19
C CYS A 68 10.77 -1.89 -2.23
N ASP A 69 12.01 -1.80 -1.76
CA ASP A 69 12.60 -2.76 -0.82
C ASP A 69 11.86 -2.73 0.53
N ALA A 70 11.60 -1.55 1.09
CA ALA A 70 10.80 -1.39 2.30
C ALA A 70 9.38 -1.98 2.11
N PHE A 71 8.78 -1.76 0.94
CA PHE A 71 7.46 -2.29 0.63
C PHE A 71 7.45 -3.84 0.59
N ILE A 72 8.51 -4.47 0.08
CA ILE A 72 8.69 -5.94 0.13
C ILE A 72 8.72 -6.41 1.58
N GLU A 73 9.56 -5.80 2.40
CA GLU A 73 9.76 -6.19 3.81
C GLU A 73 8.46 -6.12 4.61
N GLU A 74 7.67 -5.08 4.38
CA GLU A 74 6.40 -4.86 5.07
C GLU A 74 5.29 -5.81 4.60
N ASN A 75 5.23 -6.13 3.30
CA ASN A 75 4.03 -6.73 2.71
C ASN A 75 4.18 -8.15 2.20
N ALA A 76 5.37 -8.57 1.76
CA ALA A 76 5.55 -9.82 1.02
C ALA A 76 5.07 -11.04 1.80
N LYS A 77 5.31 -11.09 3.11
CA LYS A 77 4.83 -12.20 3.96
C LYS A 77 3.31 -12.38 3.89
N ARG A 78 2.55 -11.28 3.99
CA ARG A 78 1.08 -11.32 3.90
C ARG A 78 0.63 -11.73 2.50
N MET A 79 1.29 -11.22 1.47
CA MET A 79 1.01 -11.57 0.07
C MET A 79 1.25 -13.06 -0.20
N PHE A 80 2.32 -13.66 0.32
CA PHE A 80 2.56 -15.11 0.25
C PHE A 80 1.45 -15.92 0.89
N MET A 81 0.95 -15.49 2.05
CA MET A 81 -0.13 -16.20 2.75
C MET A 81 -1.44 -16.15 1.95
N LEU A 82 -1.75 -15.01 1.34
CA LEU A 82 -2.92 -14.87 0.47
C LEU A 82 -2.77 -15.70 -0.81
N HIS A 83 -1.59 -15.71 -1.42
CA HIS A 83 -1.32 -16.55 -2.59
C HIS A 83 -1.48 -18.04 -2.28
N LYS A 84 -0.93 -18.51 -1.16
CA LYS A 84 -1.12 -19.90 -0.67
C LYS A 84 -2.59 -20.24 -0.38
N SER A 85 -3.39 -19.23 -0.07
CA SER A 85 -4.84 -19.36 0.13
C SER A 85 -5.63 -19.34 -1.19
N GLY A 86 -4.96 -19.36 -2.34
CA GLY A 86 -5.57 -19.45 -3.66
C GLY A 86 -5.96 -18.12 -4.31
N PHE A 87 -5.56 -16.98 -3.73
CA PHE A 87 -5.82 -15.68 -4.36
C PHE A 87 -4.88 -15.46 -5.55
N SER A 88 -5.43 -14.99 -6.67
CA SER A 88 -4.64 -14.52 -7.82
C SER A 88 -3.90 -13.23 -7.49
N PRO A 89 -2.80 -12.89 -8.19
CA PRO A 89 -2.04 -11.67 -7.96
C PRO A 89 -2.90 -10.39 -7.85
N ASP A 90 -3.78 -10.16 -8.83
CA ASP A 90 -4.67 -8.99 -8.81
C ASP A 90 -5.64 -8.99 -7.63
N ALA A 91 -6.18 -10.17 -7.28
CA ALA A 91 -7.10 -10.31 -6.16
C ALA A 91 -6.40 -10.04 -4.82
N ILE A 92 -5.11 -10.39 -4.68
CA ILE A 92 -4.30 -10.05 -3.51
C ILE A 92 -4.19 -8.53 -3.37
N CYS A 93 -3.87 -7.83 -4.45
CA CYS A 93 -3.65 -6.38 -4.40
C CYS A 93 -4.93 -5.59 -4.11
N ARG A 94 -6.07 -6.01 -4.66
CA ARG A 94 -7.38 -5.47 -4.27
C ARG A 94 -7.73 -5.78 -2.81
N LYS A 95 -7.49 -7.01 -2.36
CA LYS A 95 -7.77 -7.43 -0.98
C LYS A 95 -6.91 -6.70 0.06
N MET A 96 -5.70 -6.30 -0.33
CA MET A 96 -4.82 -5.47 0.50
C MET A 96 -5.12 -3.97 0.38
N GLN A 97 -6.13 -3.58 -0.42
CA GLN A 97 -6.52 -2.20 -0.67
C GLN A 97 -5.38 -1.36 -1.27
N LEU A 98 -4.47 -2.03 -2.00
CA LEU A 98 -3.33 -1.40 -2.68
C LEU A 98 -3.68 -1.04 -4.12
N CYS A 99 -4.60 -1.77 -4.73
CA CYS A 99 -5.19 -1.44 -6.03
C CYS A 99 -6.69 -1.22 -5.87
N GLN A 100 -7.27 -0.38 -6.73
CA GLN A 100 -8.72 -0.20 -6.82
C GLN A 100 -9.43 -1.51 -7.21
N ALA A 101 -10.68 -1.66 -6.75
CA ALA A 101 -11.45 -2.90 -6.82
C ALA A 101 -11.94 -3.25 -8.24
#